data_AF-A0A6P0I1T5-F1
#
_entry.id   AF-A0A6P0I1T5-F1
#
_cell.length_a   1.000
_cell.length_b   1.000
_cell.length_c   1.000
_cell.angle_alpha   90.00
_cell.angle_beta   90.00
_cell.angle_gamma   90.00
#
_symmetry.space_group_name_H-M   'P 1'
#
loop_
_entity.id
_entity.type
_entity.pdbx_description
1 polymer ?
#
loop_
_entity_poly.entity_id
_entity_poly.type
_entity_poly.pdbx_seq_one_letter_code
_entity_poly.pdbx_strand_id
1 'polypeptide(L)'
;MKPRSNYWKLLPYIYDHWPTIVKALGCTLAFTIFWPILAWLLGEMAGHIGRGDVGAIAQLAGLAAIIFLIKGAVQYGQDTLMAKAAFTIALDLRKEVYSHLQKLNISYFEKSKTGDLSYRLTEDVDRTGEVVNKFFHQFVPCILQLIVVLGYMTYLNWQLTVATLVVAPLMALLIGWFGELLLSFSHQSQNRISNLSALITEVFNGIRIVQAFAAEEYQIAIFSVEAEQNRQAKYMAEKIKALQFVVVGFLEAMSVAFLFFLGAWQISEGNLSGEGFISYLTGVALLIDPISLTTSNYSEFKQGEASCDRIFELLNIQPQVIEKSDAIALPPVVGKVEYKNVCFSYQSEKKVLTNLNLLVNSGEIIALVGASGAGKTTLANLLPRFYDIQSGEILIDDINIKDVTLTSLRRQIGIVPQEVILFSGTISQNIAFGQLDYNIDAVKKAAKVANAHQFITKLPKGYQTWVGERGLNLSGGQRQRIAIARAILENPKILILDEATSSLDSESEFLVQEALERLMQGRTVFIIAHRLATVRRANRILVMENGEILESGTHSELLDKGTLYARFYQQQFS
;
A
#
# COMPACT_ATOMS: atom_id res chain seq x y z
N MET A 1 11.62 8.39 -22.71
CA MET A 1 12.86 8.15 -21.94
C MET A 1 12.45 7.66 -20.57
N LYS A 2 12.84 6.43 -20.15
CA LYS A 2 12.56 5.96 -18.78
C LYS A 2 13.23 6.93 -17.79
N PRO A 3 12.53 7.41 -16.74
CA PRO A 3 13.16 8.25 -15.73
C PRO A 3 14.32 7.47 -15.09
N ARG A 4 15.39 8.18 -14.70
CA ARG A 4 16.47 7.59 -13.90
C ARG A 4 15.85 6.96 -12.65
N SER A 5 16.30 5.76 -12.30
CA SER A 5 15.95 5.05 -11.07
C SER A 5 15.85 5.99 -9.87
N ASN A 6 14.72 6.00 -9.16
CA ASN A 6 14.53 6.90 -8.02
C ASN A 6 15.22 6.43 -6.74
N TYR A 7 16.11 5.42 -6.77
CA TYR A 7 16.87 5.00 -5.60
C TYR A 7 17.65 6.14 -4.93
N TRP A 8 18.07 7.14 -5.69
CA TRP A 8 18.72 8.35 -5.15
C TRP A 8 17.83 9.12 -4.16
N LYS A 9 16.50 9.00 -4.27
CA LYS A 9 15.56 9.61 -3.34
C LYS A 9 15.50 8.90 -1.98
N LEU A 10 16.09 7.71 -1.84
CA LEU A 10 16.27 7.05 -0.54
C LEU A 10 17.46 7.59 0.26
N LEU A 11 18.38 8.33 -0.38
CA LEU A 11 19.59 8.82 0.29
C LEU A 11 19.33 9.67 1.54
N PRO A 12 18.34 10.58 1.58
CA PRO A 12 18.02 11.33 2.79
C PRO A 12 17.66 10.40 3.97
N TYR A 13 16.82 9.40 3.74
CA TYR A 13 16.43 8.42 4.78
C TYR A 13 17.63 7.57 5.22
N ILE A 14 18.53 7.21 4.31
CA ILE A 14 19.76 6.48 4.64
C ILE A 14 20.71 7.35 5.46
N TYR A 15 20.80 8.65 5.14
CA TYR A 15 21.69 9.60 5.80
C TYR A 15 21.33 9.80 7.28
N ASP A 16 20.03 9.91 7.59
CA ASP A 16 19.56 10.07 8.97
C ASP A 16 19.95 8.87 9.87
N HIS A 17 20.07 7.69 9.28
CA HIS A 17 20.45 6.45 9.99
C HIS A 17 21.91 6.04 9.77
N TRP A 18 22.73 6.91 9.17
CA TRP A 18 24.14 6.66 8.85
C TRP A 18 24.98 6.19 10.04
N PRO A 19 24.85 6.73 11.28
CA PRO A 19 25.65 6.26 12.41
C PRO A 19 25.46 4.77 12.74
N THR A 20 24.25 4.24 12.54
CA THR A 20 23.96 2.82 12.74
C THR A 20 24.54 1.98 11.62
N ILE A 21 24.41 2.44 10.38
CA ILE A 21 24.98 1.78 9.19
C ILE A 21 26.50 1.72 9.28
N VAL A 22 27.17 2.79 9.72
CA VAL A 22 28.63 2.82 9.89
C VAL A 22 29.10 1.82 10.94
N LYS A 23 28.41 1.72 12.09
CA LYS A 23 28.73 0.71 13.11
C LYS A 23 28.59 -0.71 12.55
N ALA A 24 27.52 -0.94 11.80
CA ALA A 24 27.26 -2.22 11.17
C ALA A 24 28.29 -2.56 10.08
N LEU A 25 28.72 -1.58 9.29
CA LEU A 25 29.83 -1.71 8.33
C LEU A 25 31.16 -2.02 9.02
N GLY A 26 31.39 -1.47 10.22
CA GLY A 26 32.53 -1.85 11.06
C GLY A 26 32.50 -3.33 11.43
N CYS A 27 31.33 -3.86 11.82
CA CYS A 27 31.13 -5.30 12.04
C CYS A 27 31.34 -6.10 10.74
N THR A 28 30.85 -5.62 9.59
CA THR A 28 31.07 -6.26 8.29
C THR A 28 32.54 -6.37 7.94
N LEU A 29 33.33 -5.31 8.14
CA LEU A 29 34.77 -5.34 7.87
C LEU A 29 35.50 -6.32 8.80
N ALA A 30 35.11 -6.38 10.07
CA ALA A 30 35.64 -7.38 10.99
C ALA A 30 35.25 -8.80 10.56
N PHE A 31 34.00 -9.01 10.14
CA PHE A 31 33.48 -10.29 9.65
C PHE A 31 34.21 -10.78 8.39
N THR A 32 34.51 -9.89 7.44
CA THR A 32 35.12 -10.27 6.15
C THR A 32 36.56 -10.76 6.30
N ILE A 33 37.29 -10.28 7.31
CA ILE A 33 38.66 -10.72 7.62
C ILE A 33 38.70 -12.19 8.08
N PHE A 34 37.59 -12.74 8.60
CA PHE A 34 37.55 -14.14 9.03
C PHE A 34 37.58 -15.15 7.88
N TRP A 35 37.23 -14.74 6.64
CA TRP A 35 37.19 -15.68 5.52
C TRP A 35 38.58 -16.20 5.11
N PRO A 36 39.62 -15.37 4.90
CA PRO A 36 40.99 -15.84 4.70
C PRO A 36 41.52 -16.67 5.86
N ILE A 37 41.19 -16.29 7.11
CA ILE A 37 41.64 -17.03 8.31
C ILE A 37 41.07 -18.46 8.29
N LEU A 38 39.82 -18.63 7.87
CA LEU A 38 39.19 -19.94 7.74
C LEU A 38 39.84 -20.78 6.63
N ALA A 39 40.17 -20.16 5.49
CA ALA A 39 40.89 -20.83 4.42
C ALA A 39 42.29 -21.29 4.85
N TRP A 40 43.04 -20.42 5.54
CA TRP A 40 44.34 -20.75 6.11
C TRP A 40 44.26 -21.89 7.14
N LEU A 41 43.31 -21.81 8.07
CA LEU A 41 43.15 -22.78 9.15
C LEU A 41 42.84 -24.18 8.61
N LEU A 42 42.00 -24.29 7.57
CA LEU A 42 41.71 -25.58 6.93
C LEU A 42 42.90 -26.17 6.18
N GLY A 43 43.76 -25.34 5.58
CA GLY A 43 45.01 -25.80 4.98
C GLY A 43 45.99 -26.34 6.01
N GLU A 44 46.18 -25.62 7.12
CA GLU A 44 47.07 -26.05 8.21
C GLU A 44 46.58 -27.36 8.84
N MET A 45 45.27 -27.47 9.10
CA MET A 45 44.66 -28.71 9.59
C MET A 45 44.89 -29.87 8.65
N ALA A 46 44.78 -29.68 7.33
CA ALA A 46 45.03 -30.73 6.35
C ALA A 46 46.50 -31.19 6.36
N GLY A 47 47.45 -30.27 6.60
CA GLY A 47 48.86 -30.60 6.81
C GLY A 47 49.10 -31.53 7.99
N HIS A 48 48.54 -31.18 9.15
CA HIS A 48 48.66 -31.99 10.36
C HIS A 48 47.91 -33.34 10.25
N ILE A 49 46.78 -33.38 9.54
CA ILE A 49 46.07 -34.63 9.21
C ILE A 49 46.97 -35.53 8.37
N GLY A 50 47.63 -35.00 7.33
CA GLY A 50 48.55 -35.77 6.49
C GLY A 50 49.75 -36.34 7.26
N ARG A 51 50.14 -35.71 8.38
CA ARG A 51 51.22 -36.15 9.27
C ARG A 51 50.74 -37.04 10.44
N GLY A 52 49.43 -37.18 10.65
CA GLY A 52 48.86 -37.96 11.76
C GLY A 52 49.01 -37.33 13.14
N ASP A 53 49.24 -36.01 13.23
CA ASP A 53 49.46 -35.31 14.51
C ASP A 53 48.14 -34.89 15.16
N VAL A 54 47.58 -35.80 15.96
CA VAL A 54 46.31 -35.59 16.68
C VAL A 54 46.39 -34.43 17.68
N GLY A 55 47.57 -34.18 18.27
CA GLY A 55 47.75 -33.12 19.25
C GLY A 55 47.64 -31.73 18.64
N ALA A 56 48.30 -31.51 17.51
CA ALA A 56 48.20 -30.26 16.76
C ALA A 56 46.79 -30.01 16.21
N ILE A 57 46.11 -31.07 15.72
CA ILE A 57 44.72 -30.97 15.27
C ILE A 57 43.79 -30.54 16.40
N ALA A 58 43.95 -31.09 17.60
CA ALA A 58 43.12 -30.71 18.76
C ALA A 58 43.32 -29.24 19.15
N GLN A 59 44.56 -28.72 19.10
CA GLN A 59 44.86 -27.32 19.35
C GLN A 59 44.25 -26.40 18.28
N LEU A 60 44.40 -26.74 17.00
CA LEU A 60 43.81 -26.00 15.89
C LEU A 60 42.28 -26.03 15.92
N ALA A 61 41.67 -27.15 16.32
CA ALA A 61 40.23 -27.26 16.52
C ALA A 61 39.74 -26.34 17.66
N GLY A 62 40.49 -26.26 18.77
CA GLY A 62 40.22 -25.32 19.85
C GLY A 62 40.31 -23.86 19.39
N LEU A 63 41.34 -23.51 18.62
CA LEU A 63 41.50 -22.19 18.01
C LEU A 63 40.35 -21.87 17.04
N ALA A 64 39.99 -22.82 16.19
CA ALA A 64 38.87 -22.70 15.25
C ALA A 64 37.56 -22.42 15.99
N ALA A 65 37.27 -23.13 17.08
CA ALA A 65 36.08 -22.92 17.88
C ALA A 65 36.00 -21.48 18.42
N ILE A 66 37.12 -20.93 18.92
CA ILE A 66 37.20 -19.54 19.39
C ILE A 66 36.95 -18.57 18.22
N ILE A 67 37.58 -18.80 17.07
CA ILE A 67 37.41 -17.99 15.86
C ILE A 67 35.95 -18.00 15.39
N PHE A 68 35.29 -19.16 15.38
CA PHE A 68 33.88 -19.28 15.00
C PHE A 68 32.95 -18.56 15.99
N LEU A 69 33.24 -18.60 17.29
CA LEU A 69 32.49 -17.86 18.30
C LEU A 69 32.62 -16.34 18.10
N ILE A 70 33.84 -15.83 17.86
CA ILE A 70 34.06 -14.40 17.60
C ILE A 70 33.39 -13.99 16.29
N LYS A 71 33.57 -14.77 15.21
CA LYS A 71 32.89 -14.55 13.92
C LYS A 71 31.38 -14.47 14.10
N GLY A 72 30.79 -15.41 14.85
CA GLY A 72 29.36 -15.45 15.12
C GLY A 72 28.87 -14.23 15.90
N ALA A 73 29.62 -13.75 16.89
CA ALA A 73 29.29 -12.56 17.66
C ALA A 73 29.34 -11.28 16.79
N VAL A 74 30.36 -11.16 15.92
CA VAL A 74 30.49 -10.02 14.98
C VAL A 74 29.38 -10.06 13.94
N GLN A 75 29.07 -11.25 13.40
CA GLN A 75 27.98 -11.44 12.45
C GLN A 75 26.63 -11.07 13.07
N TYR A 76 26.36 -11.52 14.30
CA TYR A 76 25.15 -11.10 15.02
C TYR A 76 25.06 -9.57 15.17
N GLY A 77 26.18 -8.90 15.47
CA GLY A 77 26.24 -7.44 15.54
C GLY A 77 25.93 -6.77 14.20
N GLN A 78 26.50 -7.26 13.10
CA GLN A 78 26.19 -6.80 11.75
C GLN A 78 24.70 -6.95 11.45
N ASP A 79 24.15 -8.16 11.65
CA ASP A 79 22.81 -8.53 11.22
C ASP A 79 21.75 -7.73 11.97
N THR A 80 21.93 -7.58 13.28
CA THR A 80 21.01 -6.83 14.12
C THR A 80 21.06 -5.32 13.84
N LEU A 81 22.24 -4.74 13.68
CA LEU A 81 22.39 -3.30 13.40
C LEU A 81 21.89 -2.94 11.99
N MET A 82 22.18 -3.76 10.97
CA MET A 82 21.66 -3.55 9.61
C MET A 82 20.15 -3.68 9.55
N ALA A 83 19.59 -4.73 10.17
CA ALA A 83 18.13 -4.90 10.23
C ALA A 83 17.46 -3.74 10.95
N LYS A 84 18.04 -3.24 12.05
CA LYS A 84 17.53 -2.06 12.77
C LYS A 84 17.50 -0.82 11.89
N ALA A 85 18.58 -0.54 11.14
CA ALA A 85 18.63 0.60 10.23
C ALA A 85 17.57 0.46 9.13
N ALA A 86 17.49 -0.69 8.47
CA ALA A 86 16.55 -0.93 7.38
C ALA A 86 15.07 -0.83 7.82
N PHE A 87 14.70 -1.44 8.95
CA PHE A 87 13.33 -1.36 9.47
C PHE A 87 12.95 0.05 9.92
N THR A 88 13.91 0.84 10.42
CA THR A 88 13.64 2.23 10.80
C THR A 88 13.41 3.09 9.55
N ILE A 89 14.20 2.91 8.49
CA ILE A 89 13.98 3.57 7.19
C ILE A 89 12.60 3.22 6.61
N ALA A 90 12.22 1.94 6.64
CA ALA A 90 10.89 1.51 6.18
C ALA A 90 9.75 2.12 7.02
N LEU A 91 9.93 2.24 8.34
CA LEU A 91 8.97 2.89 9.22
C LEU A 91 8.81 4.38 8.90
N ASP A 92 9.92 5.10 8.68
CA ASP A 92 9.90 6.53 8.38
C ASP A 92 9.23 6.78 7.03
N LEU A 93 9.56 5.97 6.01
CA LEU A 93 8.91 6.00 4.70
C LEU A 93 7.40 5.72 4.82
N ARG A 94 7.00 4.71 5.61
CA ARG A 94 5.59 4.40 5.85
C ARG A 94 4.84 5.56 6.46
N LYS A 95 5.42 6.21 7.47
CA LYS A 95 4.81 7.38 8.13
C LYS A 95 4.65 8.53 7.17
N GLU A 96 5.65 8.80 6.34
CA GLU A 96 5.61 9.88 5.37
C GLU A 96 4.57 9.62 4.28
N VAL A 97 4.55 8.43 3.67
CA VAL A 97 3.56 8.05 2.66
C VAL A 97 2.15 8.14 3.23
N TYR A 98 1.93 7.62 4.44
CA TYR A 98 0.64 7.70 5.10
C TYR A 98 0.22 9.15 5.38
N SER A 99 1.12 9.96 5.92
CA SER A 99 0.89 11.40 6.18
C SER A 99 0.57 12.16 4.90
N HIS A 100 1.29 11.86 3.82
CA HIS A 100 1.08 12.46 2.51
C HIS A 100 -0.29 12.09 1.92
N LEU A 101 -0.69 10.81 1.99
CA LEU A 101 -2.02 10.36 1.56
C LEU A 101 -3.15 11.13 2.25
N GLN A 102 -3.04 11.43 3.55
CA GLN A 102 -4.05 12.19 4.29
C GLN A 102 -4.19 13.65 3.81
N LYS A 103 -3.20 14.18 3.09
CA LYS A 103 -3.22 15.54 2.52
C LYS A 103 -3.75 15.58 1.08
N LEU A 104 -3.86 14.43 0.41
CA LEU A 104 -4.36 14.36 -0.96
C LEU A 104 -5.87 14.58 -1.02
N ASN A 105 -6.32 15.10 -2.16
CA ASN A 105 -7.72 15.42 -2.42
C ASN A 105 -8.58 14.18 -2.65
N ILE A 106 -9.89 14.32 -2.43
CA ILE A 106 -10.89 13.28 -2.74
C ILE A 106 -10.81 12.86 -4.21
N SER A 107 -10.55 13.79 -5.14
CA SER A 107 -10.36 13.50 -6.57
C SER A 107 -9.30 12.42 -6.85
N TYR A 108 -8.27 12.33 -5.98
CA TYR A 108 -7.23 11.32 -6.10
C TYR A 108 -7.77 9.94 -5.70
N PHE A 109 -8.52 9.87 -4.60
CA PHE A 109 -9.12 8.63 -4.10
C PHE A 109 -10.26 8.11 -4.98
N GLU A 110 -10.98 8.97 -5.69
CA GLU A 110 -12.01 8.56 -6.65
C GLU A 110 -11.42 7.88 -7.90
N LYS A 111 -10.19 8.25 -8.30
CA LYS A 111 -9.49 7.67 -9.46
C LYS A 111 -8.61 6.48 -9.09
N SER A 112 -8.16 6.44 -7.84
CA SER A 112 -7.21 5.44 -7.36
C SER A 112 -7.93 4.22 -6.80
N LYS A 113 -7.41 3.02 -7.08
CA LYS A 113 -7.95 1.79 -6.50
C LYS A 113 -7.45 1.68 -5.06
N THR A 114 -8.35 1.59 -4.08
CA THR A 114 -7.99 1.45 -2.66
C THR A 114 -7.04 0.28 -2.40
N GLY A 115 -7.19 -0.84 -3.14
CA GLY A 115 -6.28 -1.98 -3.08
C GLY A 115 -4.85 -1.65 -3.52
N ASP A 116 -4.67 -0.80 -4.53
CA ASP A 116 -3.34 -0.34 -4.98
C ASP A 116 -2.68 0.53 -3.92
N LEU A 117 -3.44 1.46 -3.30
CA LEU A 117 -2.93 2.29 -2.21
C LEU A 117 -2.51 1.47 -0.99
N SER A 118 -3.30 0.44 -0.64
CA SER A 118 -2.96 -0.49 0.43
C SER A 118 -1.66 -1.23 0.11
N TYR A 119 -1.54 -1.78 -1.10
CA TYR A 119 -0.34 -2.47 -1.56
C TYR A 119 0.91 -1.57 -1.54
N ARG A 120 0.77 -0.29 -1.92
CA ARG A 120 1.87 0.67 -1.83
C ARG A 120 2.33 0.92 -0.39
N LEU A 121 1.38 1.04 0.55
CA LEU A 121 1.68 1.30 1.97
C LEU A 121 2.27 0.10 2.71
N THR A 122 1.94 -1.12 2.27
CA THR A 122 2.43 -2.37 2.85
C THR A 122 3.62 -2.89 2.05
N GLU A 123 3.33 -3.58 0.96
CA GLU A 123 4.30 -4.37 0.19
C GLU A 123 5.39 -3.51 -0.46
N ASP A 124 5.05 -2.38 -1.10
CA ASP A 124 6.07 -1.57 -1.75
C ASP A 124 7.03 -0.93 -0.73
N VAL A 125 6.51 -0.47 0.40
CA VAL A 125 7.33 0.11 1.48
C VAL A 125 8.23 -0.96 2.10
N ASP A 126 7.69 -2.15 2.35
CA ASP A 126 8.47 -3.26 2.89
C ASP A 126 9.57 -3.70 1.90
N ARG A 127 9.24 -3.88 0.62
CA ARG A 127 10.24 -4.18 -0.43
C ARG A 127 11.32 -3.11 -0.54
N THR A 128 10.96 -1.84 -0.39
CA THR A 128 11.92 -0.73 -0.39
C THR A 128 12.88 -0.84 0.79
N GLY A 129 12.37 -1.15 1.98
CA GLY A 129 13.20 -1.44 3.15
C GLY A 129 14.07 -2.68 2.99
N GLU A 130 13.53 -3.75 2.41
CA GLU A 130 14.26 -4.99 2.13
C GLU A 130 15.41 -4.79 1.15
N VAL A 131 15.25 -3.94 0.13
CA VAL A 131 16.33 -3.59 -0.79
C VAL A 131 17.48 -2.93 -0.05
N VAL A 132 17.18 -1.97 0.84
CA VAL A 132 18.19 -1.31 1.66
C VAL A 132 18.88 -2.35 2.56
N ASN A 133 18.10 -3.23 3.21
CA ASN A 133 18.65 -4.30 4.03
C ASN A 133 19.58 -5.21 3.22
N LYS A 134 19.11 -5.77 2.11
CA LYS A 134 19.89 -6.68 1.24
C LYS A 134 21.13 -6.01 0.69
N PHE A 135 21.06 -4.73 0.33
CA PHE A 135 22.23 -4.00 -0.13
C PHE A 135 23.34 -3.97 0.93
N PHE A 136 23.03 -3.57 2.16
CA PHE A 136 24.03 -3.40 3.21
C PHE A 136 24.39 -4.70 3.96
N HIS A 137 23.44 -5.60 4.19
CA HIS A 137 23.64 -6.85 4.93
C HIS A 137 24.12 -8.01 4.05
N GLN A 138 23.92 -7.97 2.73
CA GLN A 138 24.28 -9.08 1.84
C GLN A 138 25.20 -8.64 0.70
N PHE A 139 24.80 -7.66 -0.11
CA PHE A 139 25.55 -7.27 -1.30
C PHE A 139 26.92 -6.68 -0.95
N VAL A 140 26.99 -5.70 -0.05
CA VAL A 140 28.27 -5.10 0.38
C VAL A 140 29.21 -6.15 1.00
N PRO A 141 28.79 -6.98 1.97
CA PRO A 141 29.62 -8.06 2.49
C PRO A 141 30.07 -9.07 1.42
N CYS A 142 29.21 -9.44 0.47
CA CYS A 142 29.58 -10.35 -0.63
C CYS A 142 30.70 -9.75 -1.49
N ILE A 143 30.59 -8.47 -1.86
CA ILE A 143 31.64 -7.77 -2.62
C ILE A 143 32.94 -7.69 -1.81
N LEU A 144 32.87 -7.37 -0.53
CA LEU A 144 34.04 -7.34 0.34
C LEU A 144 34.67 -8.72 0.50
N GLN A 145 33.87 -9.78 0.65
CA GLN A 145 34.34 -11.16 0.71
C GLN A 145 35.02 -11.58 -0.60
N LEU A 146 34.44 -11.23 -1.75
CA LEU A 146 35.07 -11.47 -3.05
C LEU A 146 36.45 -10.81 -3.12
N ILE A 147 36.56 -9.54 -2.76
CA ILE A 147 37.83 -8.80 -2.78
C ILE A 147 38.86 -9.43 -1.83
N VAL A 148 38.46 -9.70 -0.58
CA VAL A 148 39.37 -10.20 0.46
C VAL A 148 39.83 -11.63 0.18
N VAL A 149 38.93 -12.53 -0.23
CA VAL A 149 39.27 -13.93 -0.52
C VAL A 149 40.05 -14.05 -1.83
N LEU A 150 39.70 -13.32 -2.89
CA LEU A 150 40.50 -13.29 -4.12
C LEU A 150 41.90 -12.70 -3.88
N GLY A 151 41.99 -11.66 -3.04
CA GLY A 151 43.28 -11.10 -2.62
C GLY A 151 44.15 -12.14 -1.90
N TYR A 152 43.55 -12.90 -0.98
CA TYR A 152 44.23 -14.00 -0.29
C TYR A 152 44.65 -15.13 -1.23
N MET A 153 43.80 -15.54 -2.17
CA MET A 153 44.14 -16.55 -3.18
C MET A 153 45.30 -16.10 -4.07
N THR A 154 45.30 -14.82 -4.49
CA THR A 154 46.39 -14.24 -5.28
C THR A 154 47.70 -14.24 -4.50
N TYR A 155 47.65 -13.98 -3.18
CA TYR A 155 48.80 -14.09 -2.29
C TYR A 155 49.34 -15.52 -2.19
N LEU A 156 48.47 -16.53 -2.14
CA LEU A 156 48.89 -17.94 -2.11
C LEU A 156 49.55 -18.39 -3.42
N ASN A 157 48.89 -18.14 -4.55
CA ASN A 157 49.43 -18.44 -5.87
C ASN A 157 48.69 -17.64 -6.95
N TRP A 158 49.34 -16.62 -7.51
CA TRP A 158 48.73 -15.74 -8.50
C TRP A 158 48.50 -16.46 -9.84
N GLN A 159 49.36 -17.40 -10.24
CA GLN A 159 49.21 -18.16 -11.49
C GLN A 159 47.94 -19.02 -11.47
N LEU A 160 47.72 -19.75 -10.38
CA LEU A 160 46.54 -20.59 -10.16
C LEU A 160 45.28 -19.73 -10.05
N THR A 161 45.38 -18.55 -9.42
CA THR A 161 44.28 -17.58 -9.33
C THR A 161 43.86 -17.06 -10.70
N VAL A 162 44.81 -16.66 -11.55
CA VAL A 162 44.52 -16.23 -12.92
C VAL A 162 43.89 -17.37 -13.74
N ALA A 163 44.42 -18.60 -13.63
CA ALA A 163 43.84 -19.75 -14.31
C ALA A 163 42.39 -20.02 -13.87
N THR A 164 42.12 -19.91 -12.56
CA THR A 164 40.76 -20.06 -12.00
C THR A 164 39.83 -18.94 -12.48
N LEU A 165 40.31 -17.69 -12.54
CA LEU A 165 39.57 -16.54 -13.06
C LEU A 165 39.29 -16.61 -14.57
N VAL A 166 40.03 -17.40 -15.34
CA VAL A 166 39.76 -17.65 -16.76
C VAL A 166 38.72 -18.77 -16.94
N VAL A 167 38.83 -19.83 -16.14
CA VAL A 167 37.91 -20.97 -16.20
C VAL A 167 36.53 -20.61 -15.64
N ALA A 168 36.46 -19.89 -14.53
CA ALA A 168 35.20 -19.60 -13.85
C ALA A 168 34.18 -18.83 -14.74
N PRO A 169 34.53 -17.77 -15.50
CA PRO A 169 33.62 -17.12 -16.43
C PRO A 169 33.16 -18.02 -17.57
N LEU A 170 34.04 -18.89 -18.10
CA LEU A 170 33.67 -19.85 -19.13
C LEU A 170 32.60 -20.83 -18.63
N MET A 171 32.80 -21.35 -17.41
CA MET A 171 31.83 -22.24 -16.75
C MET A 171 30.52 -21.51 -16.46
N ALA A 172 30.59 -20.26 -15.96
CA ALA A 172 29.42 -19.44 -15.70
C ALA A 172 28.62 -19.14 -16.98
N LEU A 173 29.27 -18.89 -18.11
CA LEU A 173 28.60 -18.70 -19.41
C LEU A 173 27.87 -19.96 -19.87
N LEU A 174 28.50 -21.14 -19.74
CA LEU A 174 27.90 -22.43 -20.12
C LEU A 174 26.68 -22.76 -19.23
N ILE A 175 26.80 -22.54 -17.92
CA ILE A 175 25.70 -22.74 -16.97
C ILE A 175 24.58 -21.72 -17.22
N GLY A 176 24.95 -20.45 -17.45
CA GLY A 176 24.00 -19.37 -17.72
C GLY A 176 23.18 -19.59 -18.99
N TRP A 177 23.83 -20.04 -20.07
CA TRP A 177 23.16 -20.40 -21.32
C TRP A 177 22.11 -21.51 -21.14
N PHE A 178 22.43 -22.55 -20.35
CA PHE A 178 21.45 -23.58 -19.97
C PHE A 178 20.34 -23.02 -19.07
N GLY A 179 20.67 -22.08 -18.18
CA GLY A 179 19.71 -21.40 -17.31
C GLY A 179 18.64 -20.63 -18.08
N GLU A 180 19.01 -19.90 -19.13
CA GLU A 180 18.06 -19.19 -20.00
C GLU A 180 17.07 -20.13 -20.69
N LEU A 181 17.56 -21.29 -21.16
CA LEU A 181 16.71 -22.31 -21.75
C LEU A 181 15.69 -22.82 -20.72
N LEU A 182 16.12 -23.14 -19.50
CA LEU A 182 15.23 -23.58 -18.42
C LEU A 182 14.20 -22.51 -18.04
N LEU A 183 14.61 -21.25 -17.94
CA LEU A 183 13.72 -20.13 -17.63
C LEU A 183 12.56 -20.03 -18.63
N SER A 184 12.83 -20.17 -19.93
CA SER A 184 11.78 -20.15 -20.97
C SER A 184 10.70 -21.22 -20.77
N PHE A 185 11.11 -22.48 -20.54
CA PHE A 185 10.16 -23.58 -20.29
C PHE A 185 9.46 -23.44 -18.93
N SER A 186 10.16 -22.93 -17.91
CA SER A 186 9.56 -22.64 -16.60
C SER A 186 8.49 -21.56 -16.71
N HIS A 187 8.73 -20.48 -17.46
CA HIS A 187 7.73 -19.45 -17.74
C HIS A 187 6.51 -20.01 -18.48
N GLN A 188 6.72 -20.89 -19.47
CA GLN A 188 5.61 -21.53 -20.17
C GLN A 188 4.77 -22.40 -19.21
N SER A 189 5.41 -23.19 -18.35
CA SER A 189 4.73 -23.97 -17.31
C SER A 189 3.97 -23.08 -16.32
N GLN A 190 4.59 -21.97 -15.90
CA GLN A 190 3.99 -21.00 -14.98
C GLN A 190 2.76 -20.29 -15.57
N ASN A 191 2.80 -19.96 -16.87
CA ASN A 191 1.63 -19.40 -17.55
C ASN A 191 0.47 -20.41 -17.60
N ARG A 192 0.76 -21.70 -17.81
CA ARG A 192 -0.28 -22.75 -17.81
C ARG A 192 -0.90 -22.95 -16.44
N ILE A 193 -0.12 -22.94 -15.35
CA ILE A 193 -0.69 -23.04 -13.99
C ILE A 193 -1.49 -21.79 -13.61
N SER A 194 -1.09 -20.61 -14.10
CA SER A 194 -1.86 -19.37 -13.93
C SER A 194 -3.21 -19.46 -14.61
N ASN A 195 -3.28 -19.92 -15.86
CA ASN A 195 -4.53 -20.11 -16.58
C ASN A 195 -5.46 -21.11 -15.88
N LEU A 196 -4.90 -22.23 -15.42
CA LEU A 196 -5.66 -23.24 -14.66
C LEU A 196 -6.21 -22.65 -13.35
N SER A 197 -5.43 -21.85 -12.65
CA SER A 197 -5.85 -21.17 -11.41
C SER A 197 -6.93 -20.11 -11.67
N ALA A 198 -6.82 -19.37 -12.78
CA ALA A 198 -7.83 -18.41 -13.20
C ALA A 198 -9.17 -19.10 -13.50
N LEU A 199 -9.13 -20.22 -14.24
CA LEU A 199 -10.31 -21.04 -14.50
C LEU A 199 -10.98 -21.53 -13.20
N ILE A 200 -10.21 -22.06 -12.25
CA ILE A 200 -10.75 -22.50 -10.95
C ILE A 200 -11.39 -21.33 -10.20
N THR A 201 -10.74 -20.16 -10.19
CA THR A 201 -11.24 -18.97 -9.51
C THR A 201 -12.56 -18.48 -10.15
N GLU A 202 -12.64 -18.48 -11.48
CA GLU A 202 -13.86 -18.15 -12.22
C GLU A 202 -15.00 -19.11 -11.88
N VAL A 203 -14.73 -20.42 -11.89
CA VAL A 203 -15.73 -21.45 -11.56
C VAL A 203 -16.19 -21.35 -10.11
N PHE A 204 -15.30 -21.06 -9.15
CA PHE A 204 -15.68 -20.92 -7.74
C PHE A 204 -16.50 -19.65 -7.49
N ASN A 205 -16.14 -18.52 -8.11
CA ASN A 205 -16.94 -17.30 -8.04
C ASN A 205 -18.30 -17.48 -8.72
N GLY A 206 -18.35 -18.29 -9.78
CA GLY A 206 -19.55 -18.62 -10.54
C GLY A 206 -20.27 -19.89 -10.08
N ILE A 207 -19.91 -20.48 -8.93
CA ILE A 207 -20.36 -21.85 -8.58
C ILE A 207 -21.89 -21.96 -8.48
N ARG A 208 -22.53 -20.88 -8.01
CA ARG A 208 -24.00 -20.79 -7.95
C ARG A 208 -24.63 -20.86 -9.34
N ILE A 209 -23.98 -20.30 -10.36
CA ILE A 209 -24.44 -20.35 -11.75
C ILE A 209 -24.24 -21.76 -12.30
N VAL A 210 -23.05 -22.35 -12.09
CA VAL A 210 -22.76 -23.72 -12.53
C VAL A 210 -23.81 -24.71 -11.99
N GLN A 211 -24.13 -24.61 -10.70
CA GLN A 211 -25.17 -25.44 -10.05
C GLN A 211 -26.58 -25.09 -10.52
N ALA A 212 -26.91 -23.81 -10.68
CA ALA A 212 -28.24 -23.39 -11.13
C ALA A 212 -28.57 -23.87 -12.55
N PHE A 213 -27.56 -24.08 -13.40
CA PHE A 213 -27.69 -24.55 -14.77
C PHE A 213 -27.32 -26.03 -14.97
N ALA A 214 -26.99 -26.78 -13.92
CA ALA A 214 -26.54 -28.17 -13.99
C ALA A 214 -25.41 -28.40 -15.03
N ALA A 215 -24.43 -27.50 -15.05
CA ALA A 215 -23.35 -27.45 -16.04
C ALA A 215 -22.03 -28.08 -15.55
N GLU A 216 -22.08 -28.98 -14.56
CA GLU A 216 -20.90 -29.55 -13.91
C GLU A 216 -20.02 -30.35 -14.89
N GLU A 217 -20.61 -31.25 -15.67
CA GLU A 217 -19.88 -32.07 -16.67
C GLU A 217 -19.19 -31.22 -17.74
N TYR A 218 -19.83 -30.12 -18.15
CA TYR A 218 -19.25 -29.16 -19.09
C TYR A 218 -17.97 -28.51 -18.52
N GLN A 219 -18.01 -28.09 -17.25
CA GLN A 219 -16.85 -27.50 -16.59
C GLN A 219 -15.74 -28.53 -16.32
N ILE A 220 -16.10 -29.77 -15.98
CA ILE A 220 -15.15 -30.88 -15.81
C ILE A 220 -14.38 -31.15 -17.12
N ALA A 221 -15.06 -31.13 -18.26
CA ALA A 221 -14.43 -31.32 -19.56
C ALA A 221 -13.42 -30.21 -19.89
N ILE A 222 -13.78 -28.93 -19.68
CA ILE A 222 -12.87 -27.79 -19.89
C ILE A 222 -11.65 -27.90 -18.96
N PHE A 223 -11.88 -28.17 -17.68
CA PHE A 223 -10.81 -28.34 -16.70
C PHE A 223 -9.84 -29.44 -17.11
N SER A 224 -10.34 -30.57 -17.60
CA SER A 224 -9.52 -31.72 -18.00
C SER A 224 -8.54 -31.38 -19.14
N VAL A 225 -8.98 -30.58 -20.11
CA VAL A 225 -8.12 -30.13 -21.23
C VAL A 225 -7.00 -29.22 -20.74
N GLU A 226 -7.33 -28.23 -19.90
CA GLU A 226 -6.32 -27.30 -19.36
C GLU A 226 -5.35 -28.01 -18.39
N ALA A 227 -5.84 -28.95 -17.59
CA ALA A 227 -5.03 -29.76 -16.68
C ALA A 227 -4.01 -30.61 -17.46
N GLU A 228 -4.39 -31.22 -18.58
CA GLU A 228 -3.48 -32.00 -19.42
C GLU A 228 -2.40 -31.12 -20.08
N GLN A 229 -2.77 -29.93 -20.57
CA GLN A 229 -1.80 -28.98 -21.11
C GLN A 229 -0.81 -28.50 -20.03
N ASN A 230 -1.29 -28.28 -18.80
CA ASN A 230 -0.42 -27.96 -17.66
C ASN A 230 0.55 -29.10 -17.36
N ARG A 231 0.05 -30.35 -17.33
CA ARG A 231 0.88 -31.55 -17.10
C ARG A 231 2.01 -31.66 -18.12
N GLN A 232 1.72 -31.47 -19.40
CA GLN A 232 2.71 -31.54 -20.48
C GLN A 232 3.77 -30.44 -20.36
N ALA A 233 3.37 -29.20 -20.11
CA ALA A 233 4.30 -28.08 -19.93
C ALA A 233 5.20 -28.29 -18.70
N LYS A 234 4.62 -28.77 -17.58
CA LYS A 234 5.38 -29.09 -16.36
C LYS A 234 6.37 -30.22 -16.59
N TYR A 235 5.95 -31.27 -17.29
CA TYR A 235 6.84 -32.39 -17.61
C TYR A 235 8.02 -31.96 -18.51
N MET A 236 7.79 -31.10 -19.49
CA MET A 236 8.87 -30.56 -20.33
C MET A 236 9.85 -29.71 -19.53
N ALA A 237 9.36 -28.84 -18.65
CA ALA A 237 10.21 -28.05 -17.76
C ALA A 237 11.05 -28.94 -16.82
N GLU A 238 10.44 -29.97 -16.22
CA GLU A 238 11.16 -30.93 -15.37
C GLU A 238 12.17 -31.77 -16.16
N LYS A 239 11.89 -32.11 -17.43
CA LYS A 239 12.86 -32.81 -18.29
C LYS A 239 14.11 -31.96 -18.57
N ILE A 240 13.94 -30.67 -18.85
CA ILE A 240 15.06 -29.74 -19.04
C ILE A 240 15.83 -29.55 -17.72
N LYS A 241 15.12 -29.45 -16.60
CA LYS A 241 15.74 -29.39 -15.26
C LYS A 241 16.53 -30.65 -14.91
N ALA A 242 16.02 -31.83 -15.26
CA ALA A 242 16.75 -33.09 -15.08
C ALA A 242 18.05 -33.10 -15.89
N LEU A 243 18.02 -32.56 -17.12
CA LEU A 243 19.22 -32.42 -17.95
C LEU A 243 20.22 -31.43 -17.35
N GLN A 244 19.76 -30.35 -16.72
CA GLN A 244 20.62 -29.39 -16.03
C GLN A 244 21.49 -30.08 -14.96
N PHE A 245 20.93 -30.97 -14.14
CA PHE A 245 21.71 -31.68 -13.12
C PHE A 245 22.86 -32.49 -13.72
N VAL A 246 22.63 -33.16 -14.86
CA VAL A 246 23.67 -33.95 -15.54
C VAL A 246 24.75 -33.05 -16.12
N VAL A 247 24.36 -32.00 -16.84
CA VAL A 247 25.30 -31.11 -17.53
C VAL A 247 26.10 -30.28 -16.52
N VAL A 248 25.44 -29.64 -15.57
CA VAL A 248 26.08 -28.81 -14.55
C VAL A 248 26.94 -29.68 -13.62
N GLY A 249 26.45 -30.85 -13.20
CA GLY A 249 27.25 -31.77 -12.38
C GLY A 249 28.51 -32.28 -13.08
N PHE A 250 28.43 -32.59 -14.39
CA PHE A 250 29.61 -32.94 -15.18
C PHE A 250 30.61 -31.77 -15.28
N LEU A 251 30.09 -30.57 -15.53
CA LEU A 251 30.87 -29.34 -15.61
C LEU A 251 31.58 -29.01 -14.28
N GLU A 252 30.90 -29.18 -13.15
CA GLU A 252 31.47 -29.02 -11.81
C GLU A 252 32.59 -30.04 -11.56
N ALA A 253 32.34 -31.33 -11.85
CA ALA A 253 33.35 -32.38 -11.68
C ALA A 253 34.60 -32.12 -12.53
N MET A 254 34.42 -31.70 -13.79
CA MET A 254 35.54 -31.33 -14.68
C MET A 254 36.31 -30.11 -14.17
N SER A 255 35.61 -29.11 -13.60
CA SER A 255 36.25 -27.92 -13.02
C SER A 255 37.11 -28.28 -11.82
N VAL A 256 36.59 -29.14 -10.93
CA VAL A 256 37.35 -29.65 -9.79
C VAL A 256 38.57 -30.45 -10.28
N ALA A 257 38.39 -31.40 -11.20
CA ALA A 257 39.50 -32.18 -11.75
C ALA A 257 40.60 -31.30 -12.38
N PHE A 258 40.19 -30.24 -13.10
CA PHE A 258 41.12 -29.28 -13.70
C PHE A 258 41.87 -28.45 -12.65
N LEU A 259 41.19 -28.02 -11.58
CA LEU A 259 41.84 -27.34 -10.45
C LEU A 259 42.86 -28.25 -9.74
N PHE A 260 42.56 -29.53 -9.56
CA PHE A 260 43.50 -30.52 -9.02
C PHE A 260 44.71 -30.72 -9.94
N PHE A 261 44.49 -30.78 -11.26
CA PHE A 261 45.57 -30.87 -12.24
C PHE A 261 46.51 -29.66 -12.18
N LEU A 262 45.95 -28.44 -12.20
CA LEU A 262 46.74 -27.21 -12.11
C LEU A 262 47.44 -27.08 -10.75
N GLY A 263 46.76 -27.47 -9.67
CA GLY A 263 47.33 -27.50 -8.33
C GLY A 263 48.53 -28.45 -8.25
N ALA A 264 48.40 -29.67 -8.77
CA ALA A 264 49.48 -30.64 -8.82
C ALA A 264 50.68 -30.13 -9.64
N TRP A 265 50.44 -29.44 -10.76
CA TRP A 265 51.49 -28.81 -11.54
C TRP A 265 52.21 -27.71 -10.74
N GLN A 266 51.48 -26.81 -10.08
CA GLN A 266 52.09 -25.76 -9.25
C GLN A 266 52.88 -26.31 -8.05
N ILE A 267 52.41 -27.42 -7.45
CA ILE A 267 53.14 -28.13 -6.39
C ILE A 267 54.43 -28.76 -6.95
N SER A 268 54.39 -29.34 -8.15
CA SER A 268 55.56 -29.96 -8.78
C SER A 268 56.67 -28.96 -9.13
N GLU A 269 56.29 -27.70 -9.41
CA GLU A 269 57.23 -26.60 -9.65
C GLU A 269 57.74 -25.95 -8.34
N GLY A 270 57.21 -26.36 -7.19
CA GLY A 270 57.57 -25.80 -5.88
C GLY A 270 56.92 -24.45 -5.56
N ASN A 271 55.97 -24.00 -6.39
CA ASN A 271 55.29 -22.70 -6.24
C ASN A 271 54.13 -22.73 -5.22
N LEU A 272 53.72 -23.93 -4.76
CA LEU A 272 52.62 -24.12 -3.81
C LEU A 272 52.87 -25.37 -2.95
N SER A 273 52.60 -25.29 -1.65
CA SER A 273 52.63 -26.47 -0.77
C SER A 273 51.30 -27.24 -0.81
N GLY A 274 51.30 -28.52 -0.38
CA GLY A 274 50.05 -29.29 -0.28
C GLY A 274 49.03 -28.63 0.66
N GLU A 275 49.50 -28.08 1.79
CA GLU A 275 48.70 -27.29 2.74
C GLU A 275 48.15 -26.00 2.11
N GLY A 276 49.00 -25.31 1.34
CA GLY A 276 48.60 -24.13 0.57
C GLY A 276 47.57 -24.44 -0.51
N PHE A 277 47.63 -25.62 -1.14
CA PHE A 277 46.63 -26.06 -2.11
C PHE A 277 45.27 -26.36 -1.46
N ILE A 278 45.24 -26.97 -0.27
CA ILE A 278 43.98 -27.14 0.47
C ILE A 278 43.41 -25.79 0.93
N SER A 279 44.27 -24.86 1.36
CA SER A 279 43.86 -23.48 1.66
C SER A 279 43.24 -22.82 0.42
N TYR A 280 43.84 -23.05 -0.75
CA TYR A 280 43.37 -22.51 -2.03
C TYR A 280 42.01 -23.10 -2.43
N LEU A 281 41.83 -24.43 -2.35
CA LEU A 281 40.54 -25.09 -2.62
C LEU A 281 39.45 -24.59 -1.68
N THR A 282 39.79 -24.34 -0.42
CA THR A 282 38.87 -23.74 0.56
C THR A 282 38.50 -22.32 0.13
N GLY A 283 39.47 -21.51 -0.30
CA GLY A 283 39.22 -20.18 -0.86
C GLY A 283 38.25 -20.20 -2.05
N VAL A 284 38.44 -21.13 -3.00
CA VAL A 284 37.51 -21.34 -4.12
C VAL A 284 36.09 -21.66 -3.62
N ALA A 285 35.96 -22.58 -2.66
CA ALA A 285 34.66 -22.94 -2.09
C ALA A 285 33.96 -21.73 -1.42
N LEU A 286 34.72 -20.88 -0.72
CA LEU A 286 34.21 -19.67 -0.08
C LEU A 286 33.75 -18.58 -1.05
N LEU A 287 34.11 -18.67 -2.34
CA LEU A 287 33.66 -17.73 -3.37
C LEU A 287 32.36 -18.16 -4.06
N ILE A 288 31.94 -19.43 -3.92
CA ILE A 288 30.73 -19.95 -4.58
C ILE A 288 29.48 -19.17 -4.15
N ASP A 289 29.26 -19.04 -2.84
CA ASP A 289 28.06 -18.38 -2.31
C ASP A 289 27.98 -16.88 -2.66
N PRO A 290 29.03 -16.05 -2.45
CA PRO A 290 28.98 -14.63 -2.81
C PRO A 290 28.72 -14.38 -4.31
N ILE A 291 29.29 -15.19 -5.20
CA ILE A 291 29.08 -15.08 -6.64
C ILE A 291 27.60 -15.40 -6.99
N SER A 292 27.07 -16.49 -6.41
CA SER A 292 25.68 -16.90 -6.59
C SER A 292 24.71 -15.82 -6.11
N LEU A 293 24.90 -15.33 -4.88
CA LEU A 293 24.05 -14.31 -4.26
C LEU A 293 24.08 -12.97 -5.01
N THR A 294 25.24 -12.56 -5.52
CA THR A 294 25.36 -11.33 -6.32
C THR A 294 24.53 -11.43 -7.61
N THR A 295 24.47 -12.63 -8.21
CA THR A 295 23.73 -12.88 -9.45
C THR A 295 22.22 -13.00 -9.20
N SER A 296 21.79 -13.70 -8.15
CA SER A 296 20.37 -13.90 -7.84
C SER A 296 19.68 -12.62 -7.35
N ASN A 297 20.38 -11.78 -6.59
CA ASN A 297 19.85 -10.52 -6.04
C ASN A 297 19.48 -9.48 -7.11
N TYR A 298 19.96 -9.61 -8.35
CA TYR A 298 19.63 -8.67 -9.43
C TYR A 298 18.13 -8.54 -9.67
N SER A 299 17.41 -9.67 -9.66
CA SER A 299 15.96 -9.69 -9.90
C SER A 299 15.19 -8.95 -8.80
N GLU A 300 15.61 -9.11 -7.55
CA GLU A 300 14.99 -8.47 -6.40
C GLU A 300 15.31 -6.98 -6.35
N PHE A 301 16.54 -6.56 -6.67
CA PHE A 301 16.87 -5.15 -6.84
C PHE A 301 16.06 -4.50 -7.96
N LYS A 302 15.70 -5.23 -9.02
CA LYS A 302 14.82 -4.71 -10.07
C LYS A 302 13.37 -4.59 -9.64
N GLN A 303 12.86 -5.54 -8.86
CA GLN A 303 11.52 -5.44 -8.30
C GLN A 303 11.43 -4.30 -7.28
N GLY A 304 12.44 -4.18 -6.43
CA GLY A 304 12.61 -3.10 -5.47
C GLY A 304 12.64 -1.72 -6.11
N GLU A 305 13.24 -1.61 -7.31
CA GLU A 305 13.34 -0.36 -8.06
C GLU A 305 11.95 0.13 -8.47
N ALA A 306 11.12 -0.79 -8.96
CA ALA A 306 9.74 -0.49 -9.32
C ALA A 306 8.89 -0.10 -8.10
N SER A 307 9.08 -0.75 -6.94
CA SER A 307 8.40 -0.38 -5.70
C SER A 307 8.80 1.01 -5.22
N CYS A 308 10.10 1.34 -5.24
CA CYS A 308 10.60 2.68 -4.91
C CYS A 308 10.01 3.73 -5.85
N ASP A 309 10.01 3.47 -7.16
CA ASP A 309 9.46 4.39 -8.15
C ASP A 309 7.98 4.68 -7.90
N ARG A 310 7.16 3.66 -7.58
CA ARG A 310 5.72 3.84 -7.27
C ARG A 310 5.49 4.65 -6.00
N ILE A 311 6.32 4.48 -4.97
CA ILE A 311 6.22 5.24 -3.73
C ILE A 311 6.58 6.70 -3.98
N PHE A 312 7.69 6.97 -4.65
CA PHE A 312 8.11 8.34 -4.91
C PHE A 312 7.27 9.04 -5.98
N GLU A 313 6.65 8.29 -6.89
CA GLU A 313 5.59 8.81 -7.75
C GLU A 313 4.39 9.28 -6.91
N LEU A 314 3.96 8.48 -5.92
CA LEU A 314 2.89 8.83 -5.00
C LEU A 314 3.24 10.08 -4.17
N LEU A 315 4.43 10.13 -3.56
CA LEU A 315 4.88 11.29 -2.77
C LEU A 315 5.06 12.58 -3.59
N ASN A 316 5.25 12.44 -4.90
CA ASN A 316 5.37 13.59 -5.81
C ASN A 316 4.00 14.18 -6.21
N ILE A 317 2.88 13.50 -5.92
CA ILE A 317 1.55 14.00 -6.24
C ILE A 317 1.27 15.23 -5.36
N GLN A 318 1.02 16.37 -6.01
CA GLN A 318 0.66 17.59 -5.28
C GLN A 318 -0.84 17.61 -4.98
N PRO A 319 -1.26 17.96 -3.76
CA PRO A 319 -2.66 18.25 -3.46
C PRO A 319 -3.20 19.35 -4.39
N GLN A 320 -4.42 19.17 -4.90
CA GLN A 320 -5.08 20.15 -5.77
C GLN A 320 -5.67 21.33 -4.99
N VAL A 321 -6.11 21.09 -3.75
CA VAL A 321 -6.65 22.14 -2.88
C VAL A 321 -5.57 22.48 -1.87
N ILE A 322 -5.00 23.67 -2.02
CA ILE A 322 -3.92 24.18 -1.17
C ILE A 322 -4.46 25.39 -0.40
N GLU A 323 -4.17 25.44 0.90
CA GLU A 323 -4.45 26.61 1.73
C GLU A 323 -3.53 27.76 1.34
N LYS A 324 -4.05 28.99 1.33
CA LYS A 324 -3.20 30.16 1.15
C LYS A 324 -2.27 30.30 2.36
N SER A 325 -1.06 30.84 2.15
CA SER A 325 -0.11 31.04 3.25
C SER A 325 -0.60 32.01 4.32
N ASP A 326 -1.54 32.89 3.97
CA ASP A 326 -2.18 33.88 4.83
C ASP A 326 -3.64 33.50 5.21
N ALA A 327 -4.03 32.23 5.03
CA ALA A 327 -5.38 31.77 5.36
C ALA A 327 -5.68 31.94 6.86
N ILE A 328 -6.82 32.55 7.17
CA ILE A 328 -7.24 32.81 8.56
C ILE A 328 -8.12 31.67 9.10
N ALA A 329 -8.24 31.54 10.42
CA ALA A 329 -9.28 30.68 10.98
C ALA A 329 -10.65 31.33 10.73
N LEU A 330 -11.60 30.56 10.18
CA LEU A 330 -12.97 31.01 9.99
C LEU A 330 -13.56 31.39 11.37
N PRO A 331 -14.02 32.64 11.56
CA PRO A 331 -14.64 33.07 12.82
C PRO A 331 -15.96 32.31 13.05
N PRO A 332 -16.55 32.40 14.26
CA PRO A 332 -17.87 31.85 14.51
C PRO A 332 -18.89 32.42 13.51
N VAL A 333 -19.51 31.52 12.75
CA VAL A 333 -20.48 31.85 11.69
C VAL A 333 -21.93 31.66 12.17
N VAL A 334 -22.84 32.45 11.61
CA VAL A 334 -24.30 32.25 11.70
C VAL A 334 -24.79 31.26 10.64
N GLY A 335 -24.10 31.18 9.48
CA GLY A 335 -24.33 30.15 8.47
C GLY A 335 -25.06 30.62 7.21
N LYS A 336 -24.95 31.90 6.83
CA LYS A 336 -25.34 32.40 5.50
C LYS A 336 -24.36 31.85 4.48
N VAL A 337 -24.85 31.29 3.37
CA VAL A 337 -24.02 30.74 2.29
C VAL A 337 -24.38 31.40 0.97
N GLU A 338 -23.37 31.86 0.24
CA GLU A 338 -23.56 32.52 -1.04
C GLU A 338 -22.62 31.95 -2.11
N TYR A 339 -23.18 31.53 -3.24
CA TYR A 339 -22.47 31.15 -4.46
C TYR A 339 -22.63 32.30 -5.46
N LYS A 340 -21.51 32.89 -5.92
CA LYS A 340 -21.50 33.97 -6.91
C LYS A 340 -20.79 33.54 -8.18
N ASN A 341 -21.55 33.43 -9.28
CA ASN A 341 -21.05 33.09 -10.62
C ASN A 341 -20.16 31.84 -10.64
N VAL A 342 -20.53 30.83 -9.87
CA VAL A 342 -19.69 29.64 -9.69
C VAL A 342 -19.72 28.78 -10.94
N CYS A 343 -18.55 28.50 -11.49
CA CYS A 343 -18.37 27.52 -12.56
C CYS A 343 -17.47 26.39 -12.07
N PHE A 344 -17.90 25.15 -12.33
CA PHE A 344 -17.14 23.97 -11.92
C PHE A 344 -17.13 22.83 -12.94
N SER A 345 -15.99 22.16 -13.05
CA SER A 345 -15.84 20.89 -13.76
C SER A 345 -14.84 19.95 -13.06
N TYR A 346 -15.14 18.64 -13.02
CA TYR A 346 -14.17 17.63 -12.52
C TYR A 346 -13.04 17.36 -13.51
N GLN A 347 -13.33 17.53 -14.80
CA GLN A 347 -12.40 17.42 -15.92
C GLN A 347 -12.63 18.63 -16.82
N SER A 348 -11.56 19.19 -17.38
CA SER A 348 -11.62 20.46 -18.12
C SER A 348 -12.66 20.49 -19.26
N GLU A 349 -13.01 19.34 -19.83
CA GLU A 349 -13.87 19.22 -20.99
C GLU A 349 -15.38 19.23 -20.69
N LYS A 350 -15.82 18.83 -19.48
CA LYS A 350 -17.25 18.72 -19.15
C LYS A 350 -17.62 19.61 -17.96
N LYS A 351 -18.25 20.74 -18.26
CA LYS A 351 -18.83 21.64 -17.25
C LYS A 351 -19.95 20.93 -16.49
N VAL A 352 -19.90 21.01 -15.16
CA VAL A 352 -20.88 20.40 -14.25
C VAL A 352 -21.74 21.46 -13.60
N LEU A 353 -21.18 22.63 -13.30
CA LEU A 353 -21.92 23.82 -12.85
C LEU A 353 -21.52 25.01 -13.73
N THR A 354 -22.51 25.81 -14.14
CA THR A 354 -22.31 26.95 -15.06
C THR A 354 -22.98 28.20 -14.51
N ASN A 355 -22.19 29.26 -14.23
CA ASN A 355 -22.65 30.56 -13.73
C ASN A 355 -23.67 30.47 -12.58
N LEU A 356 -23.46 29.54 -11.66
CA LEU A 356 -24.39 29.28 -10.58
C LEU A 356 -24.39 30.42 -9.57
N ASN A 357 -25.57 31.01 -9.34
CA ASN A 357 -25.81 32.04 -8.35
C ASN A 357 -26.86 31.55 -7.36
N LEU A 358 -26.53 31.53 -6.07
CA LEU A 358 -27.40 31.03 -5.02
C LEU A 358 -27.10 31.73 -3.69
N LEU A 359 -28.12 32.33 -3.08
CA LEU A 359 -28.04 32.88 -1.74
C LEU A 359 -28.93 32.08 -0.78
N VAL A 360 -28.34 31.51 0.25
CA VAL A 360 -29.00 30.74 1.31
C VAL A 360 -28.83 31.49 2.63
N ASN A 361 -29.94 31.83 3.27
CA ASN A 361 -29.94 32.57 4.52
C ASN A 361 -29.60 31.65 5.70
N SER A 362 -29.12 32.25 6.79
CA SER A 362 -28.87 31.54 8.04
C SER A 362 -30.14 30.81 8.53
N GLY A 363 -30.04 29.52 8.81
CA GLY A 363 -31.15 28.70 9.31
C GLY A 363 -32.12 28.22 8.23
N GLU A 364 -31.87 28.53 6.95
CA GLU A 364 -32.71 28.10 5.83
C GLU A 364 -32.43 26.63 5.48
N ILE A 365 -33.51 25.86 5.30
CA ILE A 365 -33.46 24.47 4.81
C ILE A 365 -33.76 24.48 3.32
N ILE A 366 -32.79 24.08 2.50
CA ILE A 366 -32.92 23.98 1.06
C ILE A 366 -32.86 22.53 0.58
N ALA A 367 -33.72 22.17 -0.36
CA ALA A 367 -33.70 20.86 -1.02
C ALA A 367 -33.26 20.99 -2.47
N LEU A 368 -32.25 20.22 -2.86
CA LEU A 368 -31.74 20.09 -4.22
C LEU A 368 -32.46 18.93 -4.91
N VAL A 369 -33.20 19.21 -5.99
CA VAL A 369 -33.99 18.22 -6.75
C VAL A 369 -33.56 18.26 -8.21
N GLY A 370 -33.57 17.12 -8.89
CA GLY A 370 -33.23 17.03 -10.32
C GLY A 370 -32.74 15.64 -10.72
N ALA A 371 -32.56 15.42 -12.02
CA ALA A 371 -32.08 14.14 -12.55
C ALA A 371 -30.68 13.77 -12.03
N SER A 372 -30.30 12.50 -12.17
CA SER A 372 -28.91 12.07 -11.91
C SER A 372 -27.96 12.82 -12.85
N GLY A 373 -26.84 13.31 -12.32
CA GLY A 373 -25.89 14.13 -13.09
C GLY A 373 -26.21 15.63 -13.20
N ALA A 374 -27.32 16.12 -12.62
CA ALA A 374 -27.70 17.54 -12.66
C ALA A 374 -26.77 18.50 -11.87
N GLY A 375 -25.82 17.97 -11.10
CA GLY A 375 -24.86 18.79 -10.32
C GLY A 375 -25.17 18.99 -8.83
N LYS A 376 -26.22 18.34 -8.29
CA LYS A 376 -26.66 18.46 -6.88
C LYS A 376 -25.55 18.15 -5.87
N THR A 377 -24.98 16.95 -5.95
CA THR A 377 -23.89 16.49 -5.07
C THR A 377 -22.64 17.34 -5.25
N THR A 378 -22.36 17.78 -6.47
CA THR A 378 -21.25 18.68 -6.77
C THR A 378 -21.39 20.03 -6.07
N LEU A 379 -22.57 20.66 -6.15
CA LEU A 379 -22.85 21.93 -5.46
C LEU A 379 -22.60 21.82 -3.96
N ALA A 380 -23.08 20.75 -3.34
CA ALA A 380 -22.86 20.49 -1.93
C ALA A 380 -21.39 20.23 -1.60
N ASN A 381 -20.68 19.45 -2.41
CA ASN A 381 -19.27 19.08 -2.19
C ASN A 381 -18.27 20.24 -2.38
N LEU A 382 -18.68 21.32 -3.05
CA LEU A 382 -17.86 22.54 -3.15
C LEU A 382 -17.80 23.33 -1.84
N LEU A 383 -18.83 23.24 -1.00
CA LEU A 383 -18.92 23.99 0.25
C LEU A 383 -17.85 23.60 1.31
N PRO A 384 -17.60 22.30 1.59
CA PRO A 384 -16.47 21.88 2.43
C PRO A 384 -15.10 21.98 1.73
N ARG A 385 -15.07 22.57 0.52
CA ARG A 385 -13.89 22.73 -0.33
C ARG A 385 -13.16 21.41 -0.56
N PHE A 386 -13.91 20.38 -0.97
CA PHE A 386 -13.30 19.14 -1.49
C PHE A 386 -12.66 19.34 -2.86
N TYR A 387 -13.22 20.30 -3.61
CA TYR A 387 -12.73 20.75 -4.90
C TYR A 387 -12.65 22.28 -4.91
N ASP A 388 -11.66 22.83 -5.62
CA ASP A 388 -11.59 24.26 -5.89
C ASP A 388 -12.36 24.59 -7.17
N ILE A 389 -13.11 25.71 -7.14
CA ILE A 389 -13.86 26.22 -8.30
C ILE A 389 -12.94 26.90 -9.32
N GLN A 390 -13.30 26.79 -10.60
CA GLN A 390 -12.60 27.39 -11.74
C GLN A 390 -12.81 28.91 -11.80
N SER A 391 -14.03 29.37 -11.54
CA SER A 391 -14.36 30.79 -11.51
C SER A 391 -15.54 31.07 -10.56
N GLY A 392 -15.67 32.34 -10.16
CA GLY A 392 -16.64 32.77 -9.15
C GLY A 392 -16.09 32.67 -7.74
N GLU A 393 -16.98 32.78 -6.77
CA GLU A 393 -16.65 32.65 -5.34
C GLU A 393 -17.78 32.00 -4.55
N ILE A 394 -17.40 31.33 -3.46
CA ILE A 394 -18.32 30.77 -2.47
C ILE A 394 -17.98 31.45 -1.15
N LEU A 395 -18.99 32.07 -0.53
CA LEU A 395 -18.85 32.80 0.71
C LEU A 395 -19.68 32.15 1.82
N ILE A 396 -19.14 32.17 3.04
CA ILE A 396 -19.87 31.87 4.27
C ILE A 396 -19.81 33.13 5.13
N ASP A 397 -20.96 33.70 5.46
CA ASP A 397 -21.09 34.99 6.16
C ASP A 397 -20.19 36.08 5.55
N ASP A 398 -20.22 36.20 4.22
CA ASP A 398 -19.46 37.18 3.43
C ASP A 398 -17.93 36.97 3.44
N ILE A 399 -17.44 35.85 3.99
CA ILE A 399 -16.02 35.43 3.96
C ILE A 399 -15.84 34.35 2.89
N ASN A 400 -14.90 34.55 1.97
CA ASN A 400 -14.62 33.57 0.92
C ASN A 400 -13.97 32.31 1.50
N ILE A 401 -14.47 31.13 1.15
CA ILE A 401 -13.96 29.84 1.65
C ILE A 401 -12.50 29.55 1.24
N LYS A 402 -11.96 30.27 0.25
CA LYS A 402 -10.55 30.16 -0.18
C LYS A 402 -9.58 30.89 0.76
N ASP A 403 -10.07 31.81 1.58
CA ASP A 403 -9.26 32.66 2.46
C ASP A 403 -9.16 32.11 3.89
N VAL A 404 -9.78 30.95 4.17
CA VAL A 404 -9.80 30.33 5.48
C VAL A 404 -9.13 28.96 5.50
N THR A 405 -8.66 28.55 6.68
CA THR A 405 -8.10 27.20 6.87
C THR A 405 -9.19 26.14 6.70
N LEU A 406 -8.87 25.04 6.01
CA LEU A 406 -9.79 23.92 5.74
C LEU A 406 -10.30 23.28 7.03
N THR A 407 -9.46 23.20 8.06
CA THR A 407 -9.86 22.67 9.36
C THR A 407 -10.96 23.52 10.00
N SER A 408 -10.82 24.85 9.97
CA SER A 408 -11.83 25.75 10.53
C SER A 408 -13.14 25.71 9.73
N LEU A 409 -13.05 25.67 8.39
CA LEU A 409 -14.19 25.56 7.48
C LEU A 409 -14.97 24.27 7.70
N ARG A 410 -14.30 23.12 7.68
CA ARG A 410 -14.94 21.80 7.78
C ARG A 410 -15.52 21.52 9.17
N ARG A 411 -15.00 22.16 10.22
CA ARG A 411 -15.62 22.10 11.56
C ARG A 411 -16.98 22.82 11.62
N GLN A 412 -17.25 23.78 10.74
CA GLN A 412 -18.55 24.46 10.66
C GLN A 412 -19.58 23.72 9.80
N ILE A 413 -19.15 22.65 9.10
CA ILE A 413 -19.97 21.92 8.12
C ILE A 413 -20.08 20.45 8.55
N GLY A 414 -21.29 20.00 8.88
CA GLY A 414 -21.58 18.58 9.11
C GLY A 414 -22.07 17.91 7.84
N ILE A 415 -21.63 16.67 7.61
CA ILE A 415 -22.09 15.87 6.47
C ILE A 415 -22.67 14.57 6.99
N VAL A 416 -23.90 14.24 6.57
CA VAL A 416 -24.51 12.93 6.74
C VAL A 416 -24.65 12.30 5.36
N PRO A 417 -23.74 11.38 4.97
CA PRO A 417 -23.74 10.79 3.64
C PRO A 417 -24.81 9.71 3.48
N GLN A 418 -25.14 9.38 2.23
CA GLN A 418 -26.09 8.31 1.89
C GLN A 418 -25.59 6.95 2.38
N GLU A 419 -24.36 6.58 2.04
CA GLU A 419 -23.70 5.38 2.55
C GLU A 419 -22.87 5.73 3.81
N VAL A 420 -23.35 5.27 4.96
CA VAL A 420 -22.66 5.51 6.23
C VAL A 420 -21.51 4.53 6.42
N ILE A 421 -20.31 5.08 6.48
CA ILE A 421 -19.10 4.35 6.82
C ILE A 421 -18.80 4.53 8.32
N LEU A 422 -18.74 3.40 9.03
CA LEU A 422 -18.19 3.31 10.38
C LEU A 422 -16.79 2.71 10.32
N PHE A 423 -15.88 3.28 11.11
CA PHE A 423 -14.51 2.81 11.21
C PHE A 423 -14.39 1.74 12.28
N SER A 424 -13.42 0.83 12.09
CA SER A 424 -13.10 -0.19 13.09
C SER A 424 -12.72 0.46 14.42
N GLY A 425 -13.42 0.10 15.48
CA GLY A 425 -13.29 0.73 16.79
C GLY A 425 -14.59 0.65 17.59
N THR A 426 -14.67 1.33 18.73
CA THR A 426 -15.89 1.34 19.54
C THR A 426 -16.97 2.25 18.96
N ILE A 427 -18.22 2.03 19.33
CA ILE A 427 -19.32 2.96 18.99
C ILE A 427 -19.02 4.37 19.50
N SER A 428 -18.47 4.50 20.71
CA SER A 428 -18.12 5.81 21.26
C SER A 428 -17.08 6.56 20.42
N GLN A 429 -16.05 5.86 19.93
CA GLN A 429 -15.03 6.43 19.03
C GLN A 429 -15.62 6.83 17.67
N ASN A 430 -16.60 6.06 17.16
CA ASN A 430 -17.27 6.39 15.91
C ASN A 430 -18.17 7.63 16.02
N ILE A 431 -18.76 7.88 17.18
CA ILE A 431 -19.55 9.10 17.45
C ILE A 431 -18.61 10.29 17.67
N ALA A 432 -17.53 10.12 18.44
CA ALA A 432 -16.49 11.13 18.68
C ALA A 432 -15.39 11.17 17.60
N PHE A 433 -15.75 10.85 16.37
CA PHE A 433 -14.78 10.69 15.29
C PHE A 433 -14.04 12.00 15.01
N GLY A 434 -12.70 11.96 15.03
CA GLY A 434 -11.85 13.14 14.85
C GLY A 434 -11.36 13.78 16.16
N GLN A 435 -11.79 13.28 17.32
CA GLN A 435 -11.36 13.74 18.65
C GLN A 435 -10.44 12.70 19.29
N LEU A 436 -9.21 13.08 19.67
CA LEU A 436 -8.26 12.18 20.35
C LEU A 436 -8.74 11.86 21.78
N ASP A 437 -9.18 12.90 22.48
CA ASP A 437 -9.81 12.80 23.80
C ASP A 437 -11.24 13.35 23.69
N TYR A 438 -12.22 12.62 24.23
CA TYR A 438 -13.63 13.01 24.15
C TYR A 438 -14.40 12.69 25.44
N ASN A 439 -15.39 13.54 25.73
CA ASN A 439 -16.25 13.35 26.89
C ASN A 439 -17.38 12.35 26.57
N ILE A 440 -17.39 11.22 27.28
CA ILE A 440 -18.39 10.16 27.09
C ILE A 440 -19.84 10.64 27.35
N ASP A 441 -20.05 11.63 28.22
CA ASP A 441 -21.39 12.15 28.49
C ASP A 441 -21.89 13.03 27.35
N ALA A 442 -20.99 13.75 26.66
CA ALA A 442 -21.34 14.46 25.43
C ALA A 442 -21.73 13.46 24.33
N VAL A 443 -20.97 12.36 24.19
CA VAL A 443 -21.30 11.25 23.27
C VAL A 443 -22.66 10.64 23.59
N LYS A 444 -22.98 10.38 24.87
CA LYS A 444 -24.29 9.88 25.29
C LYS A 444 -25.41 10.86 24.97
N LYS A 445 -25.21 12.16 25.21
CA LYS A 445 -26.19 13.21 24.88
C LYS A 445 -26.47 13.25 23.38
N ALA A 446 -25.42 13.28 22.55
CA ALA A 446 -25.56 13.25 21.10
C ALA A 446 -26.29 11.99 20.61
N ALA A 447 -25.94 10.82 21.15
CA ALA A 447 -26.60 9.56 20.85
C ALA A 447 -28.08 9.52 21.26
N LYS A 448 -28.47 10.20 22.34
CA LYS A 448 -29.89 10.31 22.73
C LYS A 448 -30.68 11.14 21.73
N VAL A 449 -30.14 12.30 21.33
CA VAL A 449 -30.78 13.17 20.33
C VAL A 449 -30.92 12.44 18.99
N ALA A 450 -29.92 11.63 18.62
CA ALA A 450 -29.92 10.82 17.41
C ALA A 450 -30.77 9.54 17.46
N ASN A 451 -31.55 9.32 18.53
CA ASN A 451 -32.27 8.06 18.79
C ASN A 451 -31.36 6.80 18.82
N ALA A 452 -30.05 6.95 18.99
CA ALA A 452 -29.09 5.84 18.98
C ALA A 452 -28.92 5.18 20.37
N HIS A 453 -29.12 5.95 21.44
CA HIS A 453 -28.81 5.50 22.81
C HIS A 453 -29.46 4.17 23.19
N GLN A 454 -30.75 3.99 22.88
CA GLN A 454 -31.51 2.80 23.32
C GLN A 454 -30.97 1.50 22.73
N PHE A 455 -30.62 1.45 21.44
CA PHE A 455 -30.07 0.23 20.85
C PHE A 455 -28.63 0.03 21.31
N ILE A 456 -27.85 1.10 21.46
CA ILE A 456 -26.47 1.03 21.95
C ILE A 456 -26.44 0.40 23.33
N THR A 457 -27.32 0.82 24.25
CA THR A 457 -27.38 0.26 25.62
C THR A 457 -27.83 -1.20 25.67
N LYS A 458 -28.51 -1.71 24.64
CA LYS A 458 -28.91 -3.12 24.53
C LYS A 458 -27.78 -4.02 24.04
N LEU A 459 -26.71 -3.46 23.47
CA LEU A 459 -25.55 -4.24 23.04
C LEU A 459 -24.75 -4.73 24.27
N PRO A 460 -24.12 -5.92 24.20
CA PRO A 460 -23.42 -6.53 25.34
C PRO A 460 -22.37 -5.64 26.00
N LYS A 461 -21.70 -4.75 25.23
CA LYS A 461 -20.68 -3.82 25.74
C LYS A 461 -21.12 -2.35 25.66
N GLY A 462 -22.40 -2.07 25.40
CA GLY A 462 -22.90 -0.70 25.30
C GLY A 462 -22.13 0.13 24.27
N TYR A 463 -21.69 1.33 24.68
CA TYR A 463 -20.85 2.24 23.89
C TYR A 463 -19.44 1.72 23.59
N GLN A 464 -18.96 0.72 24.36
CA GLN A 464 -17.68 0.05 24.16
C GLN A 464 -17.79 -1.17 23.22
N THR A 465 -18.97 -1.37 22.61
CA THR A 465 -19.14 -2.41 21.60
C THR A 465 -18.24 -2.11 20.40
N TRP A 466 -17.45 -3.10 20.01
CA TRP A 466 -16.55 -3.01 18.87
C TRP A 466 -17.34 -3.14 17.57
N VAL A 467 -17.20 -2.14 16.72
CA VAL A 467 -17.69 -2.10 15.34
C VAL A 467 -16.55 -2.58 14.47
N GLY A 468 -16.75 -3.69 13.74
CA GLY A 468 -15.77 -4.19 12.76
C GLY A 468 -15.78 -3.36 11.47
N GLU A 469 -15.11 -3.85 10.43
CA GLU A 469 -15.02 -3.16 9.14
C GLU A 469 -16.43 -2.82 8.60
N ARG A 470 -16.65 -1.54 8.26
CA ARG A 470 -17.91 -0.97 7.76
C ARG A 470 -19.13 -1.18 8.67
N GLY A 471 -18.96 -1.68 9.89
CA GLY A 471 -20.06 -1.94 10.81
C GLY A 471 -21.10 -2.94 10.28
N LEU A 472 -20.64 -4.01 9.61
CA LEU A 472 -21.51 -5.08 9.07
C LEU A 472 -22.42 -5.73 10.13
N ASN A 473 -22.04 -5.69 11.40
CA ASN A 473 -22.82 -6.24 12.52
C ASN A 473 -23.99 -5.35 12.97
N LEU A 474 -24.17 -4.16 12.37
CA LEU A 474 -25.25 -3.24 12.68
C LEU A 474 -26.25 -3.16 11.52
N SER A 475 -27.52 -2.85 11.80
CA SER A 475 -28.49 -2.57 10.73
C SER A 475 -28.19 -1.24 10.05
N GLY A 476 -28.72 -1.02 8.83
CA GLY A 476 -28.55 0.25 8.11
C GLY A 476 -29.00 1.47 8.93
N GLY A 477 -30.16 1.37 9.59
CA GLY A 477 -30.71 2.46 10.40
C GLY A 477 -29.95 2.70 11.70
N GLN A 478 -29.30 1.66 12.25
CA GLN A 478 -28.38 1.83 13.38
C GLN A 478 -27.12 2.59 12.96
N ARG A 479 -26.53 2.25 11.81
CA ARG A 479 -25.36 2.97 11.28
C ARG A 479 -25.69 4.44 11.03
N GLN A 480 -26.83 4.74 10.41
CA GLN A 480 -27.26 6.12 10.18
C GLN A 480 -27.46 6.92 11.46
N ARG A 481 -28.12 6.36 12.47
CA ARG A 481 -28.26 7.05 13.77
C ARG A 481 -26.91 7.32 14.44
N ILE A 482 -25.89 6.46 14.24
CA ILE A 482 -24.52 6.74 14.71
C ILE A 482 -23.89 7.90 13.92
N ALA A 483 -24.07 7.96 12.60
CA ALA A 483 -23.59 9.10 11.79
C ALA A 483 -24.29 10.42 12.16
N ILE A 484 -25.59 10.38 12.44
CA ILE A 484 -26.34 11.55 12.92
C ILE A 484 -25.81 11.97 14.30
N ALA A 485 -25.54 11.03 15.21
CA ALA A 485 -24.93 11.33 16.50
C ALA A 485 -23.54 11.99 16.34
N ARG A 486 -22.74 11.55 15.36
CA ARG A 486 -21.45 12.17 15.02
C ARG A 486 -21.64 13.64 14.60
N ALA A 487 -22.60 13.92 13.71
CA ALA A 487 -22.90 15.29 13.29
C ALA A 487 -23.46 16.16 14.43
N ILE A 488 -24.26 15.59 15.35
CA ILE A 488 -24.78 16.30 16.52
C ILE A 488 -23.64 16.71 17.46
N LEU A 489 -22.68 15.81 17.69
CA LEU A 489 -21.58 16.06 18.61
C LEU A 489 -20.68 17.21 18.14
N GLU A 490 -20.38 17.27 16.85
CA GLU A 490 -19.58 18.35 16.25
C GLU A 490 -20.31 19.72 16.24
N ASN A 491 -21.64 19.71 16.37
CA ASN A 491 -22.49 20.91 16.41
C ASN A 491 -22.19 21.96 15.31
N PRO A 492 -22.22 21.58 14.03
CA PRO A 492 -21.92 22.46 12.91
C PRO A 492 -23.06 23.48 12.68
N LYS A 493 -22.73 24.60 12.01
CA LYS A 493 -23.70 25.65 11.63
C LYS A 493 -24.36 25.39 10.28
N ILE A 494 -23.66 24.66 9.42
CA ILE A 494 -24.14 24.25 8.11
C ILE A 494 -24.19 22.72 8.06
N LEU A 495 -25.24 22.16 7.47
CA LEU A 495 -25.42 20.72 7.32
C LEU A 495 -25.64 20.35 5.86
N ILE A 496 -25.01 19.26 5.44
CA ILE A 496 -25.22 18.62 4.14
C ILE A 496 -25.78 17.22 4.42
N LEU A 497 -26.97 16.94 3.91
CA LEU A 497 -27.67 15.67 4.08
C LEU A 497 -27.84 15.03 2.70
N ASP A 498 -27.26 13.84 2.50
CA ASP A 498 -27.37 13.07 1.27
C ASP A 498 -28.17 11.79 1.52
N GLU A 499 -29.36 11.69 0.94
CA GLU A 499 -30.32 10.56 0.99
C GLU A 499 -30.18 9.56 2.18
N ALA A 500 -30.36 10.05 3.41
CA ALA A 500 -30.06 9.30 4.63
C ALA A 500 -31.11 8.25 5.06
N THR A 501 -31.96 7.70 4.16
CA THR A 501 -33.00 6.71 4.53
C THR A 501 -33.22 5.56 3.52
N SER A 502 -32.40 5.42 2.48
CA SER A 502 -32.57 4.34 1.48
C SER A 502 -32.34 2.95 2.10
N SER A 503 -33.23 1.99 1.80
CA SER A 503 -33.14 0.57 2.20
C SER A 503 -33.32 0.26 3.70
N LEU A 504 -34.09 1.09 4.42
CA LEU A 504 -34.48 0.82 5.81
C LEU A 504 -35.87 0.20 5.91
N ASP A 505 -36.11 -0.55 7.00
CA ASP A 505 -37.46 -0.86 7.46
C ASP A 505 -38.18 0.39 7.98
N SER A 506 -39.51 0.38 8.00
CA SER A 506 -40.32 1.55 8.34
C SER A 506 -40.09 2.11 9.74
N GLU A 507 -39.79 1.26 10.74
CA GLU A 507 -39.53 1.70 12.12
C GLU A 507 -38.18 2.41 12.20
N SER A 508 -37.14 1.81 11.62
CA SER A 508 -35.81 2.40 11.50
C SER A 508 -35.84 3.73 10.75
N GLU A 509 -36.62 3.82 9.66
CA GLU A 509 -36.78 5.05 8.89
C GLU A 509 -37.38 6.18 9.72
N PHE A 510 -38.46 5.90 10.47
CA PHE A 510 -39.10 6.90 11.32
C PHE A 510 -38.12 7.47 12.36
N LEU A 511 -37.37 6.59 13.04
CA LEU A 511 -36.40 7.00 14.06
C LEU A 511 -35.23 7.83 13.48
N VAL A 512 -34.82 7.53 12.25
CA VAL A 512 -33.79 8.29 11.53
C VAL A 512 -34.31 9.65 11.11
N GLN A 513 -35.52 9.74 10.56
CA GLN A 513 -36.13 11.02 10.16
C GLN A 513 -36.31 11.94 11.37
N GLU A 514 -36.80 11.43 12.49
CA GLU A 514 -36.96 12.21 13.73
C GLU A 514 -35.60 12.73 14.25
N ALA A 515 -34.55 11.92 14.15
CA ALA A 515 -33.20 12.33 14.52
C ALA A 515 -32.65 13.43 13.58
N LEU A 516 -32.92 13.34 12.28
CA LEU A 516 -32.55 14.38 11.30
C LEU A 516 -33.29 15.69 11.56
N GLU A 517 -34.59 15.65 11.87
CA GLU A 517 -35.38 16.84 12.22
C GLU A 517 -34.74 17.60 13.39
N ARG A 518 -34.38 16.89 14.46
CA ARG A 518 -33.70 17.50 15.61
C ARG A 518 -32.31 18.03 15.25
N LEU A 519 -31.57 17.32 14.38
CA LEU A 519 -30.27 17.76 13.89
C LEU A 519 -30.39 19.08 13.10
N MET A 520 -31.45 19.26 12.31
CA MET A 520 -31.63 20.40 11.40
C MET A 520 -32.04 21.71 12.10
N GLN A 521 -32.57 21.65 13.33
CA GLN A 521 -33.07 22.84 14.02
C GLN A 521 -31.99 23.91 14.22
N GLY A 522 -32.28 25.14 13.79
CA GLY A 522 -31.42 26.31 13.99
C GLY A 522 -30.13 26.31 13.15
N ARG A 523 -30.09 25.54 12.05
CA ARG A 523 -28.92 25.39 11.18
C ARG A 523 -29.30 25.59 9.72
N THR A 524 -28.35 26.03 8.91
CA THR A 524 -28.52 26.07 7.45
C THR A 524 -28.33 24.68 6.89
N VAL A 525 -29.27 24.19 6.08
CA VAL A 525 -29.27 22.77 5.65
C VAL A 525 -29.40 22.64 4.14
N PHE A 526 -28.48 21.90 3.54
CA PHE A 526 -28.51 21.46 2.15
C PHE A 526 -28.93 19.99 2.10
N ILE A 527 -30.12 19.71 1.56
CA ILE A 527 -30.64 18.36 1.40
C ILE A 527 -30.52 17.95 -0.06
N ILE A 528 -29.75 16.92 -0.35
CA ILE A 528 -29.74 16.28 -1.67
C ILE A 528 -30.90 15.29 -1.68
N ALA A 529 -31.98 15.66 -2.36
CA ALA A 529 -33.25 14.96 -2.22
C ALA A 529 -33.45 13.89 -3.31
N HIS A 530 -33.86 12.72 -2.83
CA HIS A 530 -34.32 11.58 -3.63
C HIS A 530 -35.65 11.01 -3.10
N ARG A 531 -36.14 11.51 -1.96
CA ARG A 531 -37.42 11.13 -1.33
C ARG A 531 -38.32 12.32 -1.09
N LEU A 532 -39.61 12.14 -1.33
CA LEU A 532 -40.60 13.21 -1.21
C LEU A 532 -40.71 13.78 0.22
N ALA A 533 -40.69 12.90 1.22
CA ALA A 533 -40.86 13.28 2.63
C ALA A 533 -39.85 14.36 3.06
N THR A 534 -38.62 14.26 2.55
CA THR A 534 -37.53 15.21 2.84
C THR A 534 -37.68 16.51 2.06
N VAL A 535 -38.16 16.45 0.81
CA VAL A 535 -38.37 17.63 -0.05
C VAL A 535 -39.49 18.53 0.49
N ARG A 536 -40.60 17.95 0.95
CA ARG A 536 -41.77 18.70 1.44
C ARG A 536 -41.49 19.59 2.65
N ARG A 537 -40.41 19.30 3.37
CA ARG A 537 -40.02 20.00 4.61
C ARG A 537 -39.01 21.12 4.37
N ALA A 538 -38.50 21.27 3.15
CA ALA A 538 -37.59 22.36 2.83
C ALA A 538 -38.33 23.70 2.81
N ASN A 539 -37.68 24.75 3.29
CA ASN A 539 -38.17 26.13 3.13
C ASN A 539 -38.15 26.54 1.67
N ARG A 540 -37.16 26.07 0.91
CA ARG A 540 -37.01 26.36 -0.51
C ARG A 540 -36.46 25.15 -1.26
N ILE A 541 -37.06 24.83 -2.39
CA ILE A 541 -36.65 23.74 -3.28
C ILE A 541 -35.95 24.37 -4.49
N LEU A 542 -34.80 23.84 -4.84
CA LEU A 542 -34.00 24.24 -5.99
C LEU A 542 -33.98 23.08 -6.99
N VAL A 543 -34.60 23.29 -8.16
CA VAL A 543 -34.61 22.29 -9.23
C VAL A 543 -33.43 22.56 -10.15
N MET A 544 -32.53 21.59 -10.20
CA MET A 544 -31.31 21.65 -11.00
C MET A 544 -31.42 20.78 -12.24
N GLU A 545 -30.94 21.30 -13.37
CA GLU A 545 -30.76 20.56 -14.61
C GLU A 545 -29.52 21.11 -15.34
N ASN A 546 -28.69 20.23 -15.91
CA ASN A 546 -27.49 20.59 -16.66
C ASN A 546 -26.54 21.59 -15.96
N GLY A 547 -26.50 21.58 -14.62
CA GLY A 547 -25.59 22.44 -13.84
C GLY A 547 -26.12 23.85 -13.55
N GLU A 548 -27.38 24.12 -13.86
CA GLU A 548 -28.06 25.39 -13.61
C GLU A 548 -29.28 25.18 -12.69
N ILE A 549 -29.68 26.25 -11.98
CA ILE A 549 -30.90 26.26 -11.16
C ILE A 549 -32.02 26.82 -12.04
N LEU A 550 -32.96 25.96 -12.44
CA LEU A 550 -34.06 26.35 -13.33
C LEU A 550 -35.30 26.85 -12.57
N GLU A 551 -35.56 26.27 -11.40
CA GLU A 551 -36.71 26.63 -10.58
C GLU A 551 -36.30 26.77 -9.11
N SER A 552 -36.93 27.74 -8.44
CA SER A 552 -36.78 27.97 -7.02
C SER A 552 -38.12 28.39 -6.44
N GLY A 553 -38.53 27.76 -5.33
CA GLY A 553 -39.79 28.08 -4.65
C GLY A 553 -40.14 27.07 -3.56
N THR A 554 -41.30 27.24 -2.94
CA THR A 554 -41.83 26.26 -1.99
C THR A 554 -42.44 25.05 -2.71
N HIS A 555 -42.68 23.95 -1.99
CA HIS A 555 -43.30 22.75 -2.54
C HIS A 555 -44.64 23.03 -3.24
N SER A 556 -45.51 23.81 -2.60
CA SER A 556 -46.81 24.19 -3.15
C SER A 556 -46.67 25.06 -4.39
N GLU A 557 -45.82 26.09 -4.34
CA GLU A 557 -45.59 26.99 -5.48
C GLU A 557 -45.08 26.26 -6.73
N LEU A 558 -44.18 25.30 -6.57
CA LEU A 558 -43.60 24.56 -7.69
C LEU A 558 -44.56 23.49 -8.24
N LEU A 559 -45.44 22.93 -7.42
CA LEU A 559 -46.51 22.03 -7.90
C LEU A 559 -47.56 22.79 -8.70
N ASP A 560 -48.00 23.95 -8.19
CA ASP A 560 -49.03 24.77 -8.84
C ASP A 560 -48.57 25.31 -10.19
N LYS A 561 -47.26 25.55 -10.36
CA LYS A 561 -46.67 25.93 -11.65
C LYS A 561 -46.75 24.83 -12.72
N GLY A 562 -46.85 23.56 -12.34
CA GLY A 562 -46.95 22.43 -13.29
C GLY A 562 -45.70 22.22 -14.17
N THR A 563 -44.54 22.74 -13.76
CA THR A 563 -43.31 22.75 -14.55
C THR A 563 -42.41 21.53 -14.24
N LEU A 564 -41.08 21.67 -14.28
CA LEU A 564 -40.12 20.56 -14.18
C LEU A 564 -40.22 19.83 -12.83
N TYR A 565 -40.40 20.57 -11.73
CA TYR A 565 -40.64 19.98 -10.42
C TYR A 565 -41.86 19.06 -10.38
N ALA A 566 -42.99 19.49 -10.94
CA ALA A 566 -44.23 18.73 -10.94
C ALA A 566 -44.09 17.42 -11.74
N ARG A 567 -43.30 17.42 -12.83
CA ARG A 567 -42.97 16.20 -13.58
C ARG A 567 -42.10 15.24 -12.78
N PHE A 568 -41.06 15.73 -12.11
CA PHE A 568 -40.26 14.89 -11.21
C PHE A 568 -41.12 14.32 -10.08
N TYR A 569 -42.03 15.14 -9.55
CA TYR A 569 -42.98 14.72 -8.53
C TYR A 569 -43.87 13.57 -9.02
N GLN A 570 -44.45 13.67 -10.22
CA GLN A 570 -45.27 12.60 -10.79
C GLN A 570 -44.47 11.34 -11.12
N GLN A 571 -43.22 11.45 -11.58
CA GLN A 571 -42.44 10.28 -11.98
C GLN A 571 -41.81 9.52 -10.81
N GLN A 572 -41.39 10.22 -9.76
CA GLN A 572 -40.68 9.61 -8.63
C GLN A 572 -41.55 9.39 -7.40
N PHE A 573 -42.65 10.13 -7.24
CA PHE A 573 -43.37 10.21 -5.97
C PHE A 573 -44.89 10.04 -6.05
N SER A 574 -45.47 9.77 -7.23
CA SER A 574 -46.90 9.43 -7.38
C SER A 574 -47.16 7.94 -7.33
#